data_AF-A0A8D8DYW6-F1
#
_entry.id   AF-A0A8D8DYW6-F1
#
_cell.length_a   1.000
_cell.length_b   1.000
_cell.length_c   1.000
_cell.angle_alpha   90.00
_cell.angle_beta   90.00
_cell.angle_gamma   90.00
#
_symmetry.space_group_name_H-M   'P 1'
#
loop_
_entity.id
_entity.type
_entity.pdbx_description
1 polymer ?
#
loop_
_entity_poly.entity_id
_entity_poly.type
_entity_poly.pdbx_seq_one_letter_code
_entity_poly.pdbx_strand_id
1 'polypeptide(L)'
;KWTPHYDYSEPCALTCRGRPQHLLEDMPDSAAASESFPPVVGDDEPSVIVQLSNRVQDGTRCRPGSLDMCIQGKCQRVGCDLKIGSTKKIDVCGVCGGDGTSCTQPLYQWEIAPMSLCSVTCGGGYKMAMPTCRNRVTGVDVEESLCNASS
;
A
#
# COMPACT_ATOMS: atom_id res chain seq x y z
N LYS A 1 13.01 12.44 15.68
CA LYS A 1 11.53 12.35 15.62
C LYS A 1 11.15 10.88 15.61
N TRP A 2 10.17 10.45 16.42
CA TRP A 2 9.68 9.07 16.44
C TRP A 2 8.50 8.92 15.48
N THR A 3 8.43 7.78 14.80
CA THR A 3 7.29 7.38 13.95
C THR A 3 6.80 5.99 14.36
N PRO A 4 5.51 5.68 14.16
CA PRO A 4 5.01 4.32 14.35
C PRO A 4 5.78 3.33 13.47
N HIS A 5 6.14 2.18 14.03
CA HIS A 5 6.73 1.05 13.30
C HIS A 5 5.76 -0.12 13.34
N TYR A 6 5.31 -0.57 12.17
CA TYR A 6 4.41 -1.70 12.06
C TYR A 6 5.20 -2.98 11.82
N ASP A 7 5.18 -3.88 12.82
CA ASP A 7 5.69 -5.22 12.66
C ASP A 7 4.55 -6.18 12.27
N TYR A 8 4.77 -7.00 11.24
CA TYR A 8 3.80 -8.00 10.80
C TYR A 8 3.78 -9.24 11.68
N SER A 9 4.88 -9.56 12.40
CA SER A 9 4.88 -10.66 13.38
C SER A 9 4.11 -10.29 14.64
N GLU A 10 4.35 -9.09 15.18
CA GLU A 10 3.70 -8.60 16.40
C GLU A 10 2.92 -7.29 16.15
N PRO A 11 1.81 -7.33 15.39
CA PRO A 11 1.09 -6.12 14.97
C PRO A 11 0.34 -5.40 16.09
N CYS A 12 0.31 -6.00 17.28
CA CYS A 12 -0.30 -5.43 18.47
C CYS A 12 0.72 -4.95 19.50
N ALA A 13 2.03 -5.09 19.24
CA ALA A 13 3.06 -4.45 20.06
C ALA A 13 3.14 -2.96 19.72
N LEU A 14 3.43 -2.11 20.72
CA LEU A 14 3.69 -0.70 20.49
C LEU A 14 5.15 -0.52 20.14
N THR A 15 5.43 -0.45 18.84
CA THR A 15 6.79 -0.32 18.32
C THR A 15 6.96 1.02 17.61
N CYS A 16 8.06 1.71 17.88
CA CYS A 16 8.38 3.00 17.28
C CYS A 16 9.74 2.96 16.60
N ARG A 17 9.83 3.60 15.44
CA ARG A 17 11.07 3.85 14.70
C ARG A 17 11.54 5.26 15.00
N GLY A 18 12.80 5.41 15.40
CA GLY A 18 13.42 6.69 15.71
C GLY A 18 14.77 6.82 15.03
N ARG A 19 15.28 8.05 14.97
CA ARG A 19 16.68 8.30 14.61
C ARG A 19 17.46 8.63 15.89
N PRO A 20 18.46 7.82 16.26
CA PRO A 20 19.31 8.12 17.41
C PRO A 20 20.17 9.35 17.09
N GLN A 21 20.25 10.30 18.03
CA GLN A 21 20.98 11.56 17.84
C GLN A 21 22.49 11.34 17.68
N HIS A 22 23.05 10.30 18.33
CA HIS A 22 24.48 10.03 18.37
C HIS A 22 25.04 9.30 17.12
N LEU A 23 24.20 8.65 16.31
CA LEU A 23 24.67 8.01 15.06
C LEU A 23 24.89 9.01 13.91
N LEU A 24 24.73 10.30 14.18
CA LEU A 24 25.12 11.40 13.29
C LEU A 24 26.56 11.88 13.55
N GLU A 25 27.19 11.46 14.66
CA GLU A 25 28.49 12.00 15.13
C GLU A 25 29.69 11.06 14.84
N ASP A 26 29.45 9.83 14.39
CA ASP A 26 30.50 8.85 14.03
C ASP A 26 30.73 8.70 12.51
N MET A 27 30.11 9.53 11.67
CA MET A 27 30.49 9.62 10.26
C MET A 27 31.76 10.50 10.17
N PRO A 28 32.91 9.98 9.72
CA PRO A 28 34.09 10.82 9.57
C PRO A 28 33.78 11.95 8.58
N ASP A 29 34.19 13.17 8.94
CA ASP A 29 34.24 14.36 8.09
C ASP A 29 35.19 14.16 6.89
N SER A 30 34.87 13.23 5.99
CA SER A 30 35.64 12.98 4.77
C SER A 30 34.74 12.56 3.60
N ALA A 31 33.64 13.29 3.41
CA ALA A 31 33.00 13.39 2.09
C ALA A 31 32.46 14.80 1.81
N ALA A 32 33.11 15.83 2.36
CA ALA A 32 32.98 17.19 1.85
C ALA A 32 34.12 17.46 0.85
N ALA A 33 34.00 16.90 -0.36
CA ALA A 33 34.50 17.46 -1.62
C ALA A 33 34.58 16.39 -2.72
N SER A 34 33.54 16.27 -3.55
CA SER A 34 33.63 16.49 -5.00
C SER A 34 32.34 16.08 -5.72
N GLU A 35 31.75 17.09 -6.37
CA GLU A 35 31.09 17.08 -7.68
C GLU A 35 29.89 16.15 -7.97
N SER A 36 28.76 16.82 -8.27
CA SER A 36 27.76 16.45 -9.28
C SER A 36 27.16 15.04 -9.30
N PHE A 37 26.56 14.62 -8.18
CA PHE A 37 25.58 13.53 -8.19
C PHE A 37 24.23 14.02 -7.62
N PRO A 38 23.07 13.73 -8.26
CA PRO A 38 21.78 13.99 -7.65
C PRO A 38 21.70 13.19 -6.34
N PRO A 39 20.95 13.65 -5.32
CA PRO A 39 20.89 12.96 -4.04
C PRO A 39 20.37 11.56 -4.29
N VAL A 40 21.24 10.57 -4.08
CA VAL A 40 20.82 9.19 -3.94
C VAL A 40 19.94 9.18 -2.70
N VAL A 41 18.63 9.08 -2.89
CA VAL A 41 17.69 8.79 -1.80
C VAL A 41 17.95 7.35 -1.41
N GLY A 42 19.05 7.13 -0.68
CA GLY A 42 19.33 5.87 -0.02
C GLY A 42 18.43 5.79 1.20
N ASP A 43 17.56 4.78 1.23
CA ASP A 43 16.72 4.39 2.37
C ASP A 43 17.54 3.90 3.59
N ASP A 44 18.79 4.32 3.73
CA ASP A 44 19.74 3.88 4.76
C ASP A 44 20.09 5.03 5.73
N GLU A 45 19.11 5.85 6.12
CA GLU A 45 19.31 6.64 7.34
C GLU A 45 19.26 5.72 8.56
N PRO A 46 20.29 5.73 9.43
CA PRO A 46 20.36 4.84 10.58
C PRO A 46 19.16 5.10 11.49
N SER A 47 18.32 4.08 11.65
CA SER A 47 17.10 4.16 12.43
C SER A 47 17.02 3.01 13.41
N VAL A 48 16.63 3.31 14.64
CA VAL A 48 16.43 2.33 15.70
C VAL A 48 14.93 1.99 15.80
N ILE A 49 14.64 0.72 16.02
CA ILE A 49 13.29 0.23 16.29
C ILE A 49 13.24 -0.14 17.78
N VAL A 50 12.29 0.41 18.51
CA VAL A 50 12.14 0.19 19.95
C VAL A 50 10.71 -0.24 20.24
N GLN A 51 10.56 -1.34 20.97
CA GLN A 51 9.29 -1.78 21.53
C GLN A 51 9.07 -1.10 22.87
N LEU A 52 8.07 -0.23 22.93
CA LEU A 52 7.70 0.52 24.13
C LEU A 52 6.71 -0.25 25.02
N SER A 53 5.93 -1.15 24.42
CA SER A 53 4.98 -2.01 25.14
C SER A 53 4.67 -3.27 24.33
N ASN A 54 4.42 -4.37 25.02
CA ASN A 54 4.02 -5.65 24.42
C ASN A 54 2.57 -5.64 23.89
N ARG A 55 1.79 -4.60 24.23
CA ARG A 55 0.45 -4.41 23.70
C ARG A 55 0.09 -2.94 23.54
N VAL A 56 -0.61 -2.63 22.45
CA VAL A 56 -1.36 -1.39 22.24
C VAL A 56 -2.70 -1.43 22.97
N GLN A 57 -3.41 -0.30 22.99
CA GLN A 57 -4.76 -0.22 23.55
C GLN A 57 -5.75 -1.07 22.74
N ASP A 58 -6.65 -1.75 23.45
CA ASP A 58 -7.69 -2.56 22.81
C ASP A 58 -8.55 -1.71 21.87
N GLY A 59 -8.83 -2.24 20.68
CA GLY A 59 -9.53 -1.52 19.60
C GLY A 59 -8.61 -0.83 18.59
N THR A 60 -7.30 -0.76 18.85
CA THR A 60 -6.32 -0.28 17.86
C THR A 60 -6.30 -1.21 16.64
N ARG A 61 -6.29 -0.66 15.42
CA ARG A 61 -6.18 -1.48 14.20
C ARG A 61 -4.82 -2.15 14.10
N CYS A 62 -4.80 -3.45 13.83
CA CYS A 62 -3.54 -4.19 13.68
C CYS A 62 -2.80 -3.85 12.39
N ARG A 63 -3.55 -3.62 11.31
CA ARG A 63 -3.03 -3.49 9.95
C ARG A 63 -3.70 -2.32 9.22
N PRO A 64 -2.96 -1.54 8.44
CA PRO A 64 -3.54 -0.53 7.55
C PRO A 64 -4.57 -1.16 6.60
N GLY A 65 -5.72 -0.51 6.42
CA GLY A 65 -6.78 -0.98 5.53
C GLY A 65 -7.61 -2.18 6.03
N SER A 66 -7.19 -2.89 7.08
CA SER A 66 -7.97 -3.96 7.70
C SER A 66 -8.86 -3.44 8.83
N LEU A 67 -9.99 -4.09 9.07
CA LEU A 67 -10.83 -3.89 10.26
C LEU A 67 -10.31 -4.63 11.49
N ASP A 68 -9.34 -5.55 11.30
CA ASP A 68 -8.76 -6.34 12.39
C ASP A 68 -8.23 -5.44 13.51
N MET A 69 -8.54 -5.79 14.75
CA MET A 69 -8.24 -4.98 15.93
C MET A 69 -7.46 -5.76 16.97
N CYS A 70 -6.58 -5.06 17.69
CA CYS A 70 -5.85 -5.61 18.82
C CYS A 70 -6.78 -5.72 20.03
N ILE A 71 -6.84 -6.91 20.64
CA ILE A 71 -7.57 -7.19 21.86
C ILE A 71 -6.69 -8.08 22.72
N GLN A 72 -6.38 -7.62 23.94
CA GLN A 72 -5.49 -8.32 24.86
C GLN A 72 -4.13 -8.68 24.22
N GLY A 73 -3.60 -7.79 23.37
CA GLY A 73 -2.32 -7.99 22.68
C GLY A 73 -2.36 -8.99 21.51
N LYS A 74 -3.53 -9.53 21.15
CA LYS A 74 -3.70 -10.40 19.98
C LYS A 74 -4.50 -9.68 18.90
N CYS A 75 -4.08 -9.85 17.64
CA CYS A 75 -4.84 -9.30 16.52
C CYS A 75 -6.06 -10.18 16.24
N GLN A 76 -7.25 -9.63 16.46
CA GLN A 76 -8.53 -10.30 16.26
C GLN A 76 -9.16 -9.86 14.94
N ARG A 77 -9.75 -10.83 14.22
CA ARG A 77 -10.49 -10.55 12.99
C ARG A 77 -11.78 -9.80 13.31
N VAL A 78 -12.10 -8.80 12.49
CA VAL A 78 -13.35 -8.05 12.60
C VAL A 78 -14.03 -8.04 11.24
N GLY A 79 -15.30 -8.47 11.21
CA GLY A 79 -16.10 -8.43 10.00
C GLY A 79 -16.52 -7.01 9.63
N CYS A 80 -17.03 -6.83 8.41
CA CYS A 80 -17.57 -5.54 7.96
C CYS A 80 -18.76 -5.03 8.78
N ASP A 81 -19.39 -5.90 9.58
CA ASP A 81 -20.47 -5.60 10.51
C ASP A 81 -19.96 -5.19 11.91
N LEU A 82 -18.65 -4.89 12.01
CA LEU A 82 -17.96 -4.42 13.21
C LEU A 82 -17.99 -5.41 14.39
N LYS A 83 -18.19 -6.70 14.09
CA LYS A 83 -18.18 -7.78 15.09
C LYS A 83 -16.88 -8.57 15.05
N ILE A 84 -16.30 -8.78 16.24
CA ILE A 84 -15.10 -9.61 16.41
C ILE A 84 -15.45 -11.06 16.08
N GLY A 85 -14.59 -11.71 15.30
CA GLY A 85 -14.77 -13.09 14.83
C GLY A 85 -15.78 -13.24 13.69
N SER A 86 -16.47 -12.17 13.28
CA SER A 86 -17.37 -12.21 12.13
C SER A 86 -16.60 -12.48 10.84
N THR A 87 -17.17 -13.34 10.00
CA THR A 87 -16.63 -13.69 8.68
C THR A 87 -17.23 -12.85 7.56
N LYS A 88 -18.15 -11.93 7.87
CA LYS A 88 -18.77 -11.05 6.88
C LYS A 88 -17.73 -10.11 6.28
N LYS A 89 -17.72 -10.03 4.96
CA LYS A 89 -16.86 -9.15 4.17
C LYS A 89 -17.73 -8.17 3.38
N ILE A 90 -17.10 -7.05 3.02
CA ILE A 90 -17.68 -6.13 2.04
C ILE A 90 -17.66 -6.85 0.68
N ASP A 91 -18.79 -6.85 -0.02
CA ASP A 91 -18.92 -7.40 -1.36
C ASP A 91 -18.34 -6.45 -2.43
N VAL A 92 -18.43 -6.85 -3.70
CA VAL A 92 -17.96 -6.03 -4.84
C VAL A 92 -18.67 -4.70 -4.99
N CYS A 93 -19.83 -4.53 -4.34
CA CYS A 93 -20.66 -3.34 -4.36
C CYS A 93 -20.42 -2.41 -3.17
N GLY A 94 -19.52 -2.76 -2.26
CA GLY A 94 -19.31 -1.99 -1.03
C GLY A 94 -20.30 -2.32 0.10
N VAL A 95 -21.14 -3.35 -0.07
CA VAL A 95 -22.17 -3.73 0.91
C VAL A 95 -21.64 -4.83 1.83
N CYS A 96 -21.81 -4.64 3.13
CA CYS A 96 -21.39 -5.62 4.11
C CYS A 96 -22.27 -6.88 4.09
N GLY A 97 -21.67 -8.03 3.76
CA GLY A 97 -22.39 -9.30 3.64
C GLY A 97 -23.38 -9.34 2.49
N GLY A 98 -23.18 -8.48 1.48
CA GLY A 98 -23.92 -8.55 0.23
C GLY A 98 -23.47 -9.72 -0.64
N ASP A 99 -24.26 -9.98 -1.67
CA ASP A 99 -24.09 -11.03 -2.67
C ASP A 99 -23.53 -10.49 -4.00
N GLY A 100 -23.23 -9.20 -4.07
CA GLY A 100 -22.70 -8.55 -5.27
C GLY A 100 -23.75 -8.20 -6.32
N THR A 101 -25.05 -8.27 -6.02
CA THR A 101 -26.11 -7.94 -6.97
C THR A 101 -26.70 -6.53 -6.78
N SER A 102 -26.33 -5.82 -5.71
CA SER A 102 -26.85 -4.48 -5.42
C SER A 102 -26.26 -3.39 -6.31
N CYS A 103 -25.20 -3.70 -7.06
CA CYS A 103 -24.57 -2.83 -8.02
C CYS A 103 -24.43 -3.55 -9.36
N THR A 104 -24.55 -2.79 -10.44
CA THR A 104 -24.20 -3.28 -11.77
C THR A 104 -22.71 -3.03 -11.98
N GLN A 105 -21.96 -4.11 -12.21
CA GLN A 105 -20.57 -3.97 -12.64
C GLN A 105 -20.56 -3.50 -14.10
N PRO A 106 -19.69 -2.55 -14.46
CA PRO A 106 -19.61 -2.10 -15.83
C PRO A 106 -19.11 -3.26 -16.71
N LEU A 107 -19.80 -3.48 -17.84
CA LEU A 107 -19.42 -4.48 -18.82
C LEU A 107 -18.09 -4.12 -19.49
N TYR A 108 -17.79 -2.82 -19.56
CA TYR A 108 -16.63 -2.26 -20.22
C TYR A 108 -15.72 -1.59 -19.19
N GLN A 109 -14.42 -1.86 -19.28
CA GLN A 109 -13.41 -1.35 -18.36
C GLN A 109 -12.17 -0.88 -19.11
N TRP A 110 -11.55 0.19 -18.61
CA TRP A 110 -10.24 0.64 -19.07
C TRP A 110 -9.14 -0.33 -18.59
N GLU A 111 -8.42 -0.92 -19.53
CA GLU A 111 -7.22 -1.72 -19.28
C GLU A 111 -5.98 -1.02 -19.82
N ILE A 112 -4.84 -1.19 -19.15
CA ILE A 112 -3.56 -0.66 -19.64
C ILE A 112 -3.07 -1.59 -20.75
N ALA A 113 -2.96 -1.08 -21.98
CA ALA A 113 -2.44 -1.86 -23.10
C ALA A 113 -0.95 -2.24 -22.87
N PRO A 114 -0.42 -3.23 -23.61
CA PRO A 114 1.00 -3.57 -23.55
C PRO A 114 1.89 -2.35 -23.76
N MET A 115 2.97 -2.29 -22.99
CA MET A 115 3.93 -1.19 -23.09
C MET A 115 4.54 -1.14 -24.49
N SER A 116 4.78 0.07 -25.00
CA SER A 116 5.61 0.30 -26.17
C SER A 116 7.04 -0.21 -25.93
N LEU A 117 7.79 -0.34 -27.02
CA LEU A 117 9.24 -0.47 -26.93
C LEU A 117 9.84 0.72 -26.16
N CYS A 118 10.94 0.48 -25.46
CA CYS A 118 11.68 1.54 -24.78
C CYS A 118 12.21 2.54 -25.81
N SER A 119 12.13 3.84 -25.48
CA SER A 119 12.62 4.92 -26.34
C SER A 119 14.11 4.80 -26.66
N VAL A 120 14.88 4.20 -25.77
CA VAL A 120 16.32 3.93 -25.90
C VAL A 120 16.67 2.57 -25.31
N THR A 121 17.82 2.02 -25.70
CA THR A 121 18.34 0.73 -25.21
C THR A 121 19.22 0.86 -23.96
N CYS A 122 19.77 2.05 -23.67
CA CYS A 122 20.62 2.31 -22.50
C CYS A 122 20.57 3.79 -22.07
N GLY A 123 20.98 4.10 -20.84
CA GLY A 123 21.14 5.49 -20.37
C GLY A 123 19.88 6.18 -19.84
N GLY A 124 18.82 5.41 -19.57
CA GLY A 124 17.54 5.94 -19.07
C GLY A 124 16.63 6.43 -20.20
N GLY A 125 15.40 5.94 -20.23
CA GLY A 125 14.40 6.27 -21.25
C GLY A 125 12.98 6.02 -20.76
N TYR A 126 12.01 6.22 -21.65
CA TYR A 126 10.59 6.04 -21.34
C TYR A 126 9.95 4.96 -22.20
N LYS A 127 8.85 4.40 -21.71
CA LYS A 127 7.95 3.49 -22.43
C LYS A 127 6.52 3.94 -22.15
N MET A 128 5.67 3.91 -23.18
CA MET A 128 4.30 4.41 -23.10
C MET A 128 3.33 3.23 -23.14
N ALA A 129 2.23 3.32 -22.41
CA ALA A 129 1.08 2.44 -22.57
C ALA A 129 -0.17 3.30 -22.64
N MET A 130 -0.97 3.12 -23.69
CA MET A 130 -2.26 3.79 -23.82
C MET A 130 -3.35 2.89 -23.24
N PRO A 131 -4.32 3.43 -22.49
CA PRO A 131 -5.45 2.63 -22.02
C PRO A 131 -6.35 2.23 -23.18
N THR A 132 -6.83 0.99 -23.18
CA THR A 132 -7.80 0.46 -24.16
C THR A 132 -9.09 0.07 -23.44
N CYS A 133 -10.23 0.45 -24.02
CA CYS A 133 -11.53 0.03 -23.51
C CYS A 133 -11.79 -1.44 -23.88
N ARG A 134 -12.03 -2.30 -22.88
CA ARG A 134 -12.21 -3.73 -23.10
C ARG A 134 -13.49 -4.23 -22.44
N ASN A 135 -14.17 -5.17 -23.12
CA ASN A 135 -15.26 -5.92 -22.53
C ASN A 135 -14.73 -6.92 -21.50
N ARG A 136 -15.18 -6.79 -20.24
CA ARG A 136 -14.68 -7.60 -19.12
C ARG A 136 -15.08 -9.08 -19.20
N VAL A 137 -16.13 -9.42 -19.93
CA VAL A 137 -16.62 -10.80 -20.07
C VAL A 137 -15.88 -11.53 -21.20
N THR A 138 -15.73 -10.87 -22.35
CA THR A 138 -15.12 -11.49 -23.54
C THR A 138 -13.62 -11.24 -23.67
N GLY A 139 -13.10 -10.22 -22.98
CA GLY A 139 -11.70 -9.78 -23.10
C GLY A 139 -11.39 -9.07 -24.41
N VAL A 140 -12.40 -8.68 -25.19
CA VAL A 140 -12.23 -8.04 -26.50
C VAL A 140 -12.21 -6.53 -26.37
N ASP A 141 -11.29 -5.88 -27.09
CA ASP A 141 -11.18 -4.43 -27.16
C ASP A 141 -12.38 -3.85 -27.94
N VAL A 142 -13.02 -2.84 -27.38
CA VAL A 142 -14.24 -2.21 -27.90
C VAL A 142 -14.06 -0.69 -28.02
N GLU A 143 -15.08 0.00 -28.54
CA GLU A 143 -15.07 1.46 -28.68
C GLU A 143 -14.93 2.18 -27.33
N GLU A 144 -14.08 3.20 -27.27
CA GLU A 144 -13.81 3.99 -26.05
C GLU A 144 -15.06 4.65 -25.44
N SER A 145 -16.04 5.00 -26.27
CA SER A 145 -17.31 5.59 -25.84
C SER A 145 -18.05 4.72 -24.82
N LEU A 146 -17.91 3.39 -24.93
CA LEU A 146 -18.56 2.43 -24.04
C LEU A 146 -17.97 2.46 -22.64
N CYS A 147 -16.65 2.67 -22.51
CA CYS A 147 -16.01 2.87 -21.21
C CYS A 147 -16.28 4.27 -20.64
N ASN A 148 -16.30 5.30 -21.49
CA ASN A 148 -16.66 6.67 -21.08
C ASN A 148 -18.09 6.76 -20.52
N ALA A 149 -19.03 6.01 -21.09
CA ALA A 149 -20.42 5.96 -20.64
C ALA A 149 -20.62 5.14 -19.35
N SER A 150 -19.67 4.28 -19.01
CA SER A 150 -19.68 3.45 -17.79
C SER A 150 -18.74 3.96 -16.69
N SER A 151 -18.14 5.14 -16.88
CA SER A 151 -17.25 5.83 -15.93
C SER A 151 -18.01 6.72 -14.94
#